data_AF-A0A2G8L507-F1
#
_entry.id   AF-A0A2G8L507-F1
#
_cell.length_a   1.000
_cell.length_b   1.000
_cell.length_c   1.000
_cell.angle_alpha   90.00
_cell.angle_beta   90.00
_cell.angle_gamma   90.00
#
_symmetry.space_group_name_H-M   'P 1'
#
loop_
_entity.id
_entity.type
_entity.pdbx_description
1 polymer ?
#
loop_
_entity_poly.entity_id
_entity_poly.type
_entity_poly.pdbx_seq_one_letter_code
_entity_poly.pdbx_strand_id
1 'polypeptide(L)'
;MRKCPSDVVPPFFLEASYPPGDYPLFSPLNFAKVDDTAGGITEGLTAGCWAVGVAKTGNYMAATEEQLAKMEKGEYSKKLQAAYDKLTQAGAHYVIDSINDLPGVIEDINRRLACGEKP
;
A
#
# COMPACT_ATOMS: atom_id res chain seq x y z
N MET A 1 5.53 -27.25 -8.74
CA MET A 1 5.88 -25.81 -8.70
C MET A 1 5.92 -25.32 -10.14
N ARG A 2 4.92 -24.55 -10.58
CA ARG A 2 4.92 -23.96 -11.94
C ARG A 2 5.83 -22.74 -11.92
N LYS A 3 6.92 -22.77 -12.70
CA LYS A 3 7.75 -21.58 -12.93
C LYS A 3 6.88 -20.51 -13.60
N CYS A 4 6.89 -19.30 -13.06
CA CYS A 4 6.20 -18.17 -13.66
C CYS A 4 6.86 -17.84 -15.00
N PRO A 5 6.10 -17.68 -16.11
CA PRO A 5 6.66 -17.25 -17.37
C PRO A 5 7.28 -15.87 -17.21
N SER A 6 8.50 -15.69 -17.70
CA SER A 6 9.34 -14.49 -17.60
C SER A 6 8.83 -13.28 -18.38
N ASP A 7 7.62 -13.35 -18.94
CA ASP A 7 7.14 -12.39 -19.92
C ASP A 7 5.68 -12.09 -19.61
N VAL A 8 5.34 -10.80 -19.59
CA VAL A 8 4.04 -10.15 -19.34
C VAL A 8 3.62 -9.89 -17.89
N VAL A 9 4.32 -9.01 -17.16
CA VAL A 9 3.78 -7.71 -16.66
C VAL A 9 4.97 -6.79 -16.32
N PRO A 10 5.05 -5.53 -16.81
CA PRO A 10 6.08 -4.61 -16.35
C PRO A 10 5.86 -4.24 -14.87
N PRO A 11 6.93 -3.92 -14.11
CA PRO A 11 6.81 -3.55 -12.72
C PRO A 11 5.99 -2.26 -12.54
N PHE A 12 5.22 -2.23 -11.46
CA PHE A 12 4.69 -1.08 -10.74
C PHE A 12 5.53 0.18 -10.98
N PHE A 13 4.83 1.24 -11.39
CA PHE A 13 5.42 2.38 -12.07
C PHE A 13 5.87 3.43 -11.05
N LEU A 14 7.18 3.56 -10.82
CA LEU A 14 7.80 4.78 -10.28
C LEU A 14 8.45 5.50 -11.47
N GLU A 15 8.06 6.76 -11.70
CA GLU A 15 8.12 7.53 -12.95
C GLU A 15 9.48 7.64 -13.72
N ALA A 16 10.59 7.13 -13.20
CA ALA A 16 11.92 7.63 -13.59
C ALA A 16 12.67 6.88 -14.71
N SER A 17 12.09 5.91 -15.42
CA SER A 17 12.91 5.03 -16.31
C SER A 17 12.41 4.77 -17.74
N TYR A 18 11.38 5.47 -18.24
CA TYR A 18 10.98 5.32 -19.65
C TYR A 18 11.23 6.59 -20.49
N PRO A 19 11.64 6.43 -21.78
CA PRO A 19 11.72 7.54 -22.71
C PRO A 19 10.32 8.15 -22.93
N PRO A 20 10.22 9.47 -23.11
CA PRO A 20 8.94 10.14 -23.32
C PRO A 20 8.25 9.61 -24.59
N GLY A 21 7.06 9.03 -24.44
CA GLY A 21 6.20 8.62 -25.55
C GLY A 21 5.74 7.16 -25.55
N ASP A 22 6.25 6.32 -24.64
CA ASP A 22 5.90 4.89 -24.55
C ASP A 22 5.20 4.57 -23.22
N TYR A 23 4.14 5.31 -22.90
CA TYR A 23 3.28 5.04 -21.74
C TYR A 23 2.13 4.12 -22.17
N PRO A 24 2.23 2.78 -22.02
CA PRO A 24 1.11 1.91 -22.32
C PRO A 24 -0.05 2.28 -21.39
N LEU A 25 -1.13 2.76 -22.02
CA LEU A 25 -2.50 2.91 -21.55
C LEU A 25 -2.74 2.58 -20.05
N PHE A 26 -3.08 3.62 -19.27
CA PHE A 26 -3.58 3.57 -17.89
C PHE A 26 -4.32 2.26 -17.57
N SER A 27 -3.65 1.32 -16.89
CA SER A 27 -4.31 0.17 -16.27
C SER A 27 -4.30 0.36 -14.75
N PRO A 28 -5.47 0.43 -14.08
CA PRO A 28 -5.54 0.63 -12.63
C PRO A 28 -4.83 -0.49 -11.84
N LEU A 29 -4.67 -1.67 -12.45
CA LEU A 29 -3.96 -2.82 -11.88
C LEU A 29 -2.48 -2.53 -11.55
N ASN A 30 -1.87 -1.55 -12.23
CA ASN A 30 -0.46 -1.18 -12.06
C ASN A 30 -0.25 -0.03 -11.06
N PHE A 31 -1.33 0.45 -10.42
CA PHE A 31 -1.29 1.52 -9.43
C PHE A 31 -1.60 0.98 -8.03
N ALA A 32 -0.96 1.56 -7.01
CA ALA A 32 -1.37 1.40 -5.63
C ALA A 32 -1.80 2.75 -5.06
N LYS A 33 -2.99 2.77 -4.47
CA LYS A 33 -3.41 3.85 -3.59
C LYS A 33 -2.78 3.61 -2.22
N VAL A 34 -1.99 4.58 -1.78
CA VAL A 34 -1.43 4.61 -0.42
C VAL A 34 -2.23 5.62 0.38
N ASP A 35 -2.79 5.19 1.50
CA ASP A 35 -3.65 6.03 2.34
C ASP A 35 -3.63 5.58 3.80
N ASP A 36 -3.91 6.47 4.73
CA ASP A 36 -3.97 6.18 6.16
C ASP A 36 -5.40 6.19 6.71
N THR A 37 -6.40 6.24 5.82
CA THR A 37 -7.82 6.19 6.16
C THR A 37 -8.55 5.06 5.44
N ALA A 38 -9.57 4.48 6.09
CA ALA A 38 -10.47 3.51 5.50
C ALA A 38 -11.19 4.05 4.25
N GLY A 39 -11.50 5.36 4.23
CA GLY A 39 -12.09 6.03 3.07
C GLY A 39 -11.18 5.98 1.85
N GLY A 40 -9.94 6.43 1.99
CA GLY A 40 -8.97 6.40 0.90
C GLY A 40 -8.58 4.98 0.45
N ILE A 41 -8.60 4.00 1.36
CA ILE A 41 -8.49 2.58 0.98
C ILE A 41 -9.67 2.17 0.09
N THR A 42 -10.90 2.47 0.50
CA THR A 42 -12.11 2.12 -0.25
C THR A 42 -12.13 2.78 -1.63
N GLU A 43 -11.66 4.02 -1.73
CA GLU A 43 -11.49 4.71 -3.02
C GLU A 43 -10.52 3.96 -3.95
N GLY A 44 -9.37 3.53 -3.43
CA GLY A 44 -8.39 2.74 -4.20
C GLY A 44 -8.97 1.43 -4.71
N LEU A 45 -9.67 0.69 -3.85
CA LEU A 45 -10.35 -0.55 -4.21
C LEU A 45 -11.43 -0.31 -5.29
N THR A 46 -12.22 0.75 -5.14
CA THR A 46 -13.28 1.11 -6.11
C THR A 46 -12.69 1.48 -7.47
N ALA A 47 -11.49 2.07 -7.49
CA ALA A 47 -10.75 2.38 -8.71
C ALA A 47 -10.10 1.15 -9.37
N GLY A 48 -10.11 -0.03 -8.72
CA GLY A 48 -9.44 -1.24 -9.19
C GLY A 48 -7.92 -1.22 -9.01
N CYS A 49 -7.43 -0.39 -8.08
CA CYS A 49 -6.02 -0.29 -7.72
C CYS A 49 -5.67 -1.25 -6.57
N TRP A 50 -4.39 -1.55 -6.43
CA TRP A 50 -3.87 -2.04 -5.15
C TRP A 50 -4.10 -0.97 -4.06
N ALA A 51 -4.25 -1.40 -2.82
CA ALA A 51 -4.58 -0.51 -1.69
C ALA A 51 -3.64 -0.83 -0.54
N VAL A 52 -2.88 0.17 -0.10
CA VAL A 52 -1.85 0.05 0.93
C VAL A 52 -2.17 1.05 2.04
N GLY A 53 -2.45 0.51 3.23
CA GLY A 53 -2.71 1.27 4.44
C GLY A 53 -1.43 1.68 5.16
N VAL A 54 -1.33 2.93 5.63
CA VAL A 54 -0.23 3.36 6.52
C VAL A 54 -0.76 3.55 7.95
N ALA A 55 -0.30 2.71 8.89
CA ALA A 55 -0.85 2.68 10.24
C ALA A 55 -0.09 3.59 11.22
N LYS A 56 1.21 3.40 11.40
CA LYS A 56 1.99 3.99 12.49
C LYS A 56 2.24 5.49 12.34
N THR A 57 2.39 5.98 11.11
CA THR A 57 2.50 7.41 10.81
C THR A 57 1.18 8.00 10.29
N GLY A 58 0.08 7.25 10.42
CA GLY A 58 -1.20 7.59 9.84
C GLY A 58 -2.15 8.36 10.76
N ASN A 59 -3.20 8.91 10.17
CA ASN A 59 -4.23 9.72 10.81
C ASN A 59 -4.93 9.00 11.98
N TYR A 60 -5.02 7.66 11.94
CA TYR A 60 -5.63 6.89 13.02
C TYR A 60 -4.82 6.85 14.32
N MET A 61 -3.55 7.25 14.30
CA MET A 61 -2.80 7.45 15.54
C MET A 61 -3.27 8.70 16.31
N ALA A 62 -3.91 9.65 15.62
CA ALA A 62 -4.55 10.85 16.18
C ALA A 62 -3.69 11.59 17.23
N ALA A 63 -2.39 11.67 16.97
CA ALA A 63 -1.41 12.25 17.87
C ALA A 63 -0.23 12.83 17.07
N THR A 64 0.35 13.92 17.54
CA THR A 64 1.59 14.47 17.00
C THR A 64 2.77 13.57 17.36
N GLU A 65 3.90 13.71 16.67
CA GLU A 65 5.13 12.96 16.99
C GLU A 65 5.56 13.13 18.46
N GLU A 66 5.43 14.35 18.99
CA GLU A 66 5.75 14.66 20.39
C GLU A 66 4.81 13.96 21.38
N GLN A 67 3.52 13.85 21.02
CA GLN A 67 2.53 13.14 21.83
C GLN A 67 2.77 11.63 21.77
N LEU A 68 3.11 11.09 20.60
CA LEU A 68 3.48 9.69 20.44
C LEU A 68 4.75 9.34 21.23
N ALA A 69 5.75 10.20 21.22
CA ALA A 69 7.00 10.00 21.97
C ALA A 69 6.79 9.97 23.49
N LYS A 70 5.76 10.64 23.99
CA LYS A 70 5.40 10.68 25.43
C LYS A 70 4.32 9.66 25.80
N MET A 71 3.76 8.96 24.82
CA MET A 71 2.66 8.03 25.03
C MET A 71 3.12 6.79 25.79
N GLU A 72 2.27 6.32 26.70
CA GLU A 72 2.52 5.07 27.41
C GLU A 72 2.45 3.89 26.42
N LYS A 73 3.34 2.90 26.59
CA LYS A 73 3.49 1.80 25.62
C LYS A 73 2.19 1.03 25.40
N GLY A 74 1.39 0.84 26.45
CA GLY A 74 0.08 0.19 26.36
C GLY A 74 -0.92 0.96 25.50
N GLU A 75 -1.01 2.29 25.68
CA GLU A 75 -1.88 3.14 24.87
C GLU A 75 -1.43 3.18 23.41
N TYR A 76 -0.12 3.34 23.18
CA TYR A 76 0.46 3.35 21.84
C TYR A 76 0.12 2.08 21.06
N SER A 77 0.33 0.92 21.70
CA SER A 77 0.05 -0.38 21.07
C SER A 77 -1.43 -0.57 20.75
N LYS A 78 -2.32 -0.10 21.64
CA LYS A 78 -3.77 -0.14 21.39
C LYS A 78 -4.18 0.73 20.21
N LYS A 79 -3.64 1.95 20.10
CA LYS A 79 -3.92 2.86 18.99
C LYS A 79 -3.39 2.30 17.67
N LEU A 80 -2.16 1.79 17.68
CA LEU A 80 -1.56 1.17 16.50
C LEU A 80 -2.38 -0.03 16.03
N GLN A 81 -2.76 -0.93 16.93
CA GLN A 81 -3.60 -2.08 16.58
C GLN A 81 -4.94 -1.64 16.01
N ALA A 82 -5.58 -0.64 16.61
CA ALA A 82 -6.85 -0.11 16.10
C ALA A 82 -6.70 0.53 14.70
N ALA A 83 -5.56 1.16 14.40
CA ALA A 83 -5.26 1.66 13.06
C ALA A 83 -5.11 0.52 12.04
N TYR A 84 -4.35 -0.52 12.39
CA TYR A 84 -4.23 -1.74 11.59
C TYR A 84 -5.58 -2.38 11.31
N ASP A 85 -6.37 -2.61 12.35
CA ASP A 85 -7.68 -3.25 12.24
C ASP A 85 -8.61 -2.48 11.30
N LYS A 86 -8.65 -1.15 11.40
CA LYS A 86 -9.48 -0.30 10.52
C LYS A 86 -9.09 -0.41 9.05
N LEU A 87 -7.79 -0.36 8.76
CA LEU A 87 -7.28 -0.40 7.39
C LEU A 87 -7.47 -1.79 6.78
N THR A 88 -7.22 -2.85 7.56
CA THR A 88 -7.48 -4.24 7.14
C THR A 88 -8.97 -4.49 6.93
N GLN A 89 -9.84 -4.04 7.83
CA GLN A 89 -11.30 -4.19 7.68
C GLN A 89 -11.85 -3.41 6.48
N ALA A 90 -11.21 -2.30 6.10
CA ALA A 90 -11.53 -1.57 4.87
C ALA A 90 -11.13 -2.31 3.59
N GLY A 91 -10.40 -3.42 3.69
CA GLY A 91 -9.98 -4.24 2.56
C GLY A 91 -8.60 -3.88 2.00
N ALA A 92 -7.75 -3.19 2.77
CA ALA A 92 -6.38 -2.92 2.34
C ALA A 92 -5.64 -4.23 2.02
N HIS A 93 -4.99 -4.29 0.85
CA HIS A 93 -4.19 -5.43 0.43
C HIS A 93 -2.92 -5.57 1.27
N TYR A 94 -2.38 -4.45 1.72
CA TYR A 94 -1.24 -4.34 2.61
C TYR A 94 -1.51 -3.28 3.65
N VAL A 95 -0.99 -3.46 4.86
CA VAL A 95 -0.92 -2.40 5.87
C VAL A 95 0.52 -2.35 6.40
N ILE A 96 1.13 -1.17 6.32
CA ILE A 96 2.51 -0.92 6.70
C ILE A 96 2.60 0.08 7.84
N ASP A 97 3.71 0.05 8.57
CA ASP A 97 3.96 1.02 9.64
C ASP A 97 4.13 2.42 9.05
N SER A 98 5.02 2.57 8.07
CA SER A 98 5.39 3.86 7.51
C SER A 98 5.59 3.79 6.00
N ILE A 99 5.67 4.94 5.35
CA ILE A 99 5.98 5.02 3.92
C ILE A 99 7.35 4.40 3.56
N ASN A 100 8.26 4.28 4.52
CA ASN A 100 9.58 3.67 4.31
C ASN A 100 9.49 2.17 4.01
N ASP A 101 8.38 1.53 4.38
CA ASP A 101 8.14 0.10 4.13
C ASP A 101 7.50 -0.14 2.75
N LEU A 102 7.09 0.93 2.06
CA LEU A 102 6.43 0.87 0.76
C LEU A 102 7.29 0.19 -0.32
N PRO A 103 8.62 0.41 -0.44
CA PRO A 103 9.43 -0.25 -1.46
C PRO A 103 9.31 -1.77 -1.44
N GLY A 104 9.29 -2.40 -0.26
CA GLY A 104 9.11 -3.84 -0.13
C GLY A 104 7.72 -4.31 -0.56
N VAL A 105 6.68 -3.52 -0.31
CA VAL A 105 5.32 -3.80 -0.79
C VAL A 105 5.25 -3.70 -2.31
N ILE A 106 5.92 -2.73 -2.92
CA ILE A 106 5.96 -2.57 -4.38
C ILE A 106 6.65 -3.76 -5.05
N GLU A 107 7.77 -4.24 -4.49
CA GLU A 107 8.43 -5.45 -4.96
C GLU A 107 7.50 -6.68 -4.88
N ASP A 108 6.70 -6.78 -3.81
CA ASP A 108 5.73 -7.84 -3.63
C ASP A 108 4.60 -7.80 -4.67
N ILE A 109 4.02 -6.61 -4.88
CA ILE A 109 2.99 -6.36 -5.90
C ILE A 109 3.53 -6.72 -7.28
N ASN A 110 4.76 -6.33 -7.61
CA ASN A 110 5.40 -6.68 -8.89
C ASN A 110 5.47 -8.18 -9.12
N ARG A 111 5.88 -8.91 -8.08
CA ARG A 111 5.95 -10.37 -8.15
C ARG A 111 4.56 -10.98 -8.35
N ARG A 112 3.53 -10.47 -7.66
CA ARG A 112 2.14 -10.94 -7.77
C ARG A 112 1.55 -10.64 -9.15
N LEU A 113 1.78 -9.44 -9.67
CA LEU A 113 1.41 -9.06 -11.04
C LEU A 113 2.06 -9.98 -12.07
N ALA A 114 3.37 -10.25 -11.96
CA ALA A 114 4.05 -11.20 -12.84
C ALA A 114 3.50 -12.64 -12.74
N CYS A 115 2.81 -12.98 -11.65
CA CYS A 115 2.05 -14.22 -11.47
C CYS A 115 0.62 -14.18 -12.02
N GLY A 116 0.19 -13.06 -12.59
CA GLY A 116 -1.16 -12.84 -13.08
C GLY A 116 -2.18 -12.52 -11.99
N GLU A 117 -1.73 -12.28 -10.75
CA GLU A 117 -2.61 -11.78 -9.69
C GLU A 117 -3.02 -10.34 -9.97
N LYS A 118 -4.18 -9.97 -9.42
CA LYS A 118 -4.77 -8.64 -9.51
C LYS A 118 -5.21 -8.24 -8.09
N PRO A 119 -5.34 -6.94 -7.81
CA PRO A 119 -6.06 -6.49 -6.62
C PRO A 119 -7.45 -7.13 -6.56
#